data_AF-A0AAE0TF89-F1
#
_entry.id   AF-A0AAE0TF89-F1
#
_cell.length_a   1.000
_cell.length_b   1.000
_cell.length_c   1.000
_cell.angle_alpha   90.00
_cell.angle_beta   90.00
_cell.angle_gamma   90.00
#
_symmetry.space_group_name_H-M   'P 1'
#
loop_
_entity.id
_entity.type
_entity.pdbx_description
1 polymer ?
#
loop_
_entity_poly.entity_id
_entity_poly.type
_entity_poly.pdbx_seq_one_letter_code
_entity_poly.pdbx_strand_id
1 'polypeptide(L)'
;MEMYGVLRIILTLTSYIVLCTRGQGTSCKTKGRCKCVFDDGKAINIMSLGNTDSKPRFQDVRGQDEEYYSYNPCYPFTEGDCTDAASCLIDQNLQKQIKIGNADTANFFYDAATQLVIVQYASGRLTTLVLLICDHSAIAPVYVPIGSLGPQPIFCRLFDIQLFAFWYAVHEIYEESNGIRYPSK
;
A
#
# COMPACT_ATOMS: atom_id res chain seq x y z
N MET A 1 -26.88 -63.65 -8.85
CA MET A 1 -26.54 -62.87 -7.64
C MET A 1 -25.22 -62.13 -7.93
N GLU A 2 -25.26 -61.13 -8.80
CA GLU A 2 -24.07 -60.45 -9.35
C GLU A 2 -24.41 -58.97 -9.63
N MET A 3 -25.15 -58.32 -8.71
CA MET A 3 -25.63 -56.94 -8.95
C MET A 3 -25.67 -56.05 -7.69
N TYR A 4 -24.97 -56.46 -6.63
CA TYR A 4 -24.86 -55.69 -5.38
C TYR A 4 -23.44 -55.17 -5.09
N GLY A 5 -22.44 -55.63 -5.86
CA GLY A 5 -21.03 -55.25 -5.69
C GLY A 5 -20.67 -53.88 -6.28
N VAL A 6 -21.22 -53.53 -7.45
CA VAL A 6 -20.86 -52.30 -8.17
C VAL A 6 -21.43 -51.05 -7.49
N LEU A 7 -22.60 -51.17 -6.85
CA LEU A 7 -23.29 -50.06 -6.20
C LEU A 7 -22.57 -49.56 -4.92
N ARG A 8 -21.76 -50.41 -4.27
CA ARG A 8 -20.94 -50.00 -3.12
C ARG A 8 -19.65 -49.27 -3.51
N ILE A 9 -19.13 -49.48 -4.72
CA ILE A 9 -17.90 -48.84 -5.19
C ILE A 9 -18.16 -47.39 -5.63
N ILE A 10 -19.36 -47.09 -6.13
CA ILE A 10 -19.72 -45.73 -6.55
C ILE A 10 -19.91 -44.80 -5.33
N LEU A 11 -20.37 -45.33 -4.19
CA LEU A 11 -20.62 -44.54 -2.97
C LEU A 11 -19.37 -44.17 -2.17
N THR A 12 -18.22 -44.80 -2.40
CA THR A 12 -16.96 -44.46 -1.70
C THR A 12 -16.10 -43.44 -2.46
N LEU A 13 -16.30 -43.28 -3.77
CA LEU A 13 -15.54 -42.34 -4.59
C LEU A 13 -16.00 -40.88 -4.49
N THR A 14 -17.19 -40.59 -3.97
CA THR A 14 -17.69 -39.22 -3.79
C THR A 14 -17.22 -38.54 -2.51
N SER A 15 -16.59 -39.28 -1.58
CA SER A 15 -16.16 -38.76 -0.26
C SER A 15 -14.78 -38.07 -0.28
N TYR A 16 -14.10 -38.00 -1.43
CA TYR A 16 -12.75 -37.42 -1.55
C TYR A 16 -12.70 -36.11 -2.34
N ILE A 17 -13.85 -35.45 -2.57
CA ILE A 17 -13.82 -34.04 -2.95
C ILE A 17 -13.60 -33.24 -1.66
N VAL A 18 -12.36 -33.27 -1.16
CA VAL A 18 -11.86 -32.21 -0.29
C VAL A 18 -11.88 -30.97 -1.16
N LEU A 19 -12.97 -30.20 -1.08
CA LEU A 19 -12.94 -28.81 -1.52
C LEU A 19 -11.87 -28.14 -0.65
N CYS A 20 -10.66 -28.04 -1.20
CA CYS A 20 -9.76 -26.95 -0.85
C CYS A 20 -10.47 -25.67 -1.26
N THR A 21 -11.39 -25.20 -0.41
CA THR A 21 -11.84 -23.82 -0.46
C THR A 21 -10.60 -23.00 -0.16
N ARG A 22 -9.92 -22.50 -1.21
CA ARG A 22 -9.02 -21.36 -1.05
C ARG A 22 -9.83 -20.30 -0.32
N GLY A 23 -9.45 -19.99 0.92
CA GLY A 23 -10.01 -18.84 1.62
C GLY A 23 -9.77 -17.62 0.73
N GLN A 24 -10.81 -17.16 0.05
CA GLN A 24 -10.81 -15.88 -0.64
C GLN A 24 -10.99 -14.82 0.44
N GLY A 25 -9.87 -14.42 1.02
CA GLY A 25 -9.80 -13.40 2.06
C GLY A 25 -8.48 -12.66 1.97
N THR A 26 -8.17 -12.13 0.79
CA THR A 26 -6.95 -11.35 0.53
C THR A 26 -7.29 -9.94 0.08
N SER A 27 -8.35 -9.36 0.63
CA SER A 27 -8.60 -7.92 0.51
C SER A 27 -8.07 -7.21 1.75
N CYS A 28 -7.27 -6.17 1.55
CA CYS A 28 -6.83 -5.33 2.65
C CYS A 28 -7.83 -4.19 2.83
N LYS A 29 -8.54 -4.15 3.95
CA LYS A 29 -9.54 -3.11 4.24
C LYS A 29 -8.88 -1.94 4.94
N THR A 30 -8.85 -0.79 4.27
CA THR A 30 -8.36 0.48 4.84
C THR A 30 -9.10 0.82 6.13
N LYS A 31 -8.35 1.15 7.18
CA LYS A 31 -8.82 1.57 8.51
C LYS A 31 -8.10 2.86 8.90
N GLY A 32 -8.73 3.98 8.55
CA GLY A 32 -8.12 5.31 8.71
C GLY A 32 -6.93 5.51 7.78
N ARG A 33 -6.06 6.48 8.11
CA ARG A 33 -4.96 6.90 7.23
C ARG A 33 -3.75 5.97 7.19
N CYS A 34 -3.64 5.10 8.19
CA CYS A 34 -2.37 4.43 8.53
C CYS A 34 -2.41 2.93 8.54
N LYS A 35 -3.61 2.36 8.59
CA LYS A 35 -3.78 0.96 8.88
C LYS A 35 -4.65 0.33 7.82
N CYS A 36 -4.30 -0.90 7.48
CA CYS A 36 -5.10 -1.74 6.64
C CYS A 36 -5.15 -3.12 7.27
N VAL A 37 -6.34 -3.72 7.31
CA VAL A 37 -6.59 -4.98 8.03
C VAL A 37 -7.08 -6.03 7.04
N PHE A 38 -6.45 -7.18 7.05
CA PHE A 38 -6.80 -8.35 6.25
C PHE A 38 -7.94 -9.14 6.90
N ASP A 39 -8.58 -10.00 6.12
CA ASP A 39 -9.70 -10.83 6.59
C ASP A 39 -9.27 -11.87 7.65
N ASP A 40 -7.98 -12.22 7.70
CA ASP A 40 -7.38 -13.11 8.71
C ASP A 40 -6.95 -12.39 10.01
N GLY A 41 -7.22 -11.08 10.11
CA GLY A 41 -6.89 -10.25 11.28
C GLY A 41 -5.49 -9.64 11.24
N LYS A 42 -4.61 -10.07 10.33
CA LYS A 42 -3.31 -9.41 10.14
C LYS A 42 -3.51 -7.97 9.69
N ALA A 43 -2.51 -7.12 9.92
CA ALA A 43 -2.60 -5.73 9.54
C ALA A 43 -1.27 -5.18 9.04
N ILE A 44 -1.38 -4.21 8.13
CA ILE A 44 -0.30 -3.30 7.78
C ILE A 44 -0.56 -2.02 8.55
N ASN A 45 0.42 -1.57 9.32
CA ASN A 45 0.34 -0.34 10.08
C ASN A 45 1.58 0.50 9.81
N ILE A 46 1.42 1.63 9.12
CA ILE A 46 2.52 2.54 8.77
C ILE A 46 2.59 3.77 9.69
N MET A 47 1.87 3.73 10.82
CA MET A 47 1.78 4.85 11.77
C MET A 47 3.15 5.29 12.33
N SER A 48 4.07 4.36 12.56
CA SER A 48 5.42 4.67 13.07
C SER A 48 6.35 5.26 12.01
N LEU A 49 5.98 5.21 10.73
CA LEU A 49 6.81 5.73 9.64
C LEU A 49 6.69 7.25 9.46
N GLY A 50 5.59 7.85 9.91
CA GLY A 50 5.31 9.27 9.74
C GLY A 50 5.75 10.11 10.93
N ASN A 51 6.19 11.34 10.65
CA ASN A 51 6.42 12.34 11.68
C ASN A 51 5.09 12.98 12.12
N THR A 52 4.92 13.25 13.41
CA THR A 52 3.71 13.87 13.98
C THR A 52 3.86 15.37 14.26
N ASP A 53 5.02 15.95 13.95
CA ASP A 53 5.35 17.36 14.20
C ASP A 53 4.92 18.30 13.06
N SER A 54 4.00 17.84 12.21
CA SER A 54 3.50 18.56 11.02
C SER A 54 4.58 18.87 9.97
N LYS A 55 5.72 18.16 10.02
CA LYS A 55 6.77 18.22 9.00
C LYS A 55 6.83 16.93 8.20
N PRO A 56 7.27 16.98 6.93
CA PRO A 56 7.48 15.76 6.17
C PRO A 56 8.55 14.88 6.81
N ARG A 57 8.34 13.57 6.82
CA ARG A 57 9.37 12.61 7.24
C ARG A 57 10.53 12.58 6.25
N PHE A 58 10.20 12.70 4.98
CA PHE A 58 11.16 12.77 3.87
C PHE A 58 10.94 14.10 3.19
N GLN A 59 11.86 15.03 3.40
CA GLN A 59 11.76 16.39 2.90
C GLN A 59 12.68 16.56 1.69
N ASP A 60 12.17 17.20 0.64
CA ASP A 60 12.93 17.59 -0.55
C ASP A 60 13.83 16.48 -1.09
N VAL A 61 13.28 15.26 -1.19
CA VAL A 61 14.02 14.11 -1.73
C VAL A 61 13.97 14.19 -3.25
N ARG A 62 15.15 14.27 -3.87
CA ARG A 62 15.29 14.36 -5.33
C ARG A 62 14.82 13.08 -6.01
N GLY A 63 13.90 13.21 -6.96
CA GLY A 63 13.42 12.14 -7.82
C GLY A 63 14.32 11.87 -9.02
N GLN A 64 14.01 10.81 -9.78
CA GLN A 64 14.73 10.46 -11.00
C GLN A 64 14.39 11.39 -12.18
N ASP A 65 13.29 12.12 -12.09
CA ASP A 65 12.89 13.21 -13.00
C ASP A 65 13.53 14.56 -12.64
N GLU A 66 14.48 14.55 -11.71
CA GLU A 66 15.23 15.70 -11.21
C GLU A 66 14.38 16.73 -10.43
N GLU A 67 13.08 16.47 -10.23
CA GLU A 67 12.20 17.22 -9.33
C GLU A 67 12.42 16.78 -7.87
N TYR A 68 11.85 17.52 -6.92
CA TYR A 68 11.97 17.24 -5.49
C TYR A 68 10.63 16.84 -4.89
N TYR A 69 10.67 15.94 -3.91
CA TYR A 69 9.46 15.36 -3.34
C TYR A 69 9.56 15.35 -1.82
N SER A 70 8.53 15.91 -1.19
CA SER A 70 8.31 15.75 0.25
C SER A 70 7.16 14.79 0.50
N TYR A 71 7.31 13.94 1.50
CA TYR A 71 6.28 12.98 1.89
C TYR A 71 6.27 12.73 3.39
N ASN A 72 5.05 12.58 3.92
CA ASN A 72 4.80 12.09 5.25
C ASN A 72 3.71 11.03 5.21
N PRO A 73 4.02 9.76 5.52
CA PRO A 73 2.97 8.77 5.67
C PRO A 73 2.08 9.17 6.86
N CYS A 74 0.80 8.81 6.81
CA CYS A 74 -0.18 8.95 7.89
C CYS A 74 -0.61 10.35 8.30
N TYR A 75 0.34 11.25 8.51
CA TYR A 75 0.11 12.52 9.18
C TYR A 75 0.26 13.67 8.18
N PRO A 76 -0.67 14.64 8.22
CA PRO A 76 -0.57 15.80 7.35
C PRO A 76 0.66 16.62 7.70
N PHE A 77 1.30 17.20 6.69
CA PHE A 77 2.30 18.23 6.86
C PHE A 77 1.94 19.48 6.05
N THR A 78 2.63 20.58 6.35
CA THR A 78 2.57 21.81 5.56
C THR A 78 3.96 22.24 5.12
N GLU A 79 4.12 22.49 3.83
CA GLU A 79 5.36 22.99 3.22
C GLU A 79 5.02 23.91 2.05
N GLY A 80 5.23 25.22 2.23
CA GLY A 80 4.77 26.22 1.25
C GLY A 80 3.27 26.07 0.96
N ASP A 81 2.94 25.92 -0.33
CA ASP A 81 1.55 25.76 -0.80
C ASP A 81 0.97 24.35 -0.59
N CYS A 82 1.78 23.38 -0.14
CA CYS A 82 1.33 22.03 0.15
C CYS A 82 0.72 21.92 1.56
N THR A 83 -0.53 22.36 1.70
CA THR A 83 -1.29 22.29 2.98
C THR A 83 -2.04 20.96 3.13
N ASP A 84 -2.02 20.40 4.35
CA ASP A 84 -2.63 19.10 4.68
C ASP A 84 -2.18 17.97 3.74
N ALA A 85 -0.91 18.04 3.33
CA ALA A 85 -0.33 17.14 2.35
C ALA A 85 0.11 15.83 3.00
N ALA A 86 -0.07 14.72 2.30
CA ALA A 86 0.74 13.52 2.47
C ALA A 86 1.93 13.53 1.51
N SER A 87 1.81 14.20 0.36
CA SER A 87 2.90 14.36 -0.59
C SER A 87 2.87 15.72 -1.28
N CYS A 88 4.05 16.28 -1.49
CA CYS A 88 4.29 17.56 -2.14
C CYS A 88 5.36 17.38 -3.23
N LEU A 89 5.10 17.92 -4.41
CA LEU A 89 6.06 18.05 -5.49
C LEU A 89 6.65 19.45 -5.43
N ILE A 90 7.96 19.55 -5.52
CA ILE A 90 8.69 20.80 -5.61
C ILE A 90 9.46 20.81 -6.94
N ASP A 91 9.31 21.87 -7.71
CA ASP A 91 10.02 22.00 -8.99
C ASP A 91 11.55 22.07 -8.80
N GLN A 92 12.29 21.85 -9.88
CA GLN A 92 13.76 21.76 -9.85
C GLN A 92 14.45 23.04 -9.31
N ASN A 93 13.76 24.19 -9.38
CA ASN A 93 14.26 25.48 -8.92
C ASN A 93 13.81 25.82 -7.48
N LEU A 94 13.07 24.92 -6.83
CA LEU A 94 12.51 25.11 -5.48
C LEU A 94 11.59 26.34 -5.35
N GLN A 95 11.00 26.79 -6.46
CA GLN A 95 10.14 27.97 -6.52
C GLN A 95 8.66 27.62 -6.48
N LYS A 96 8.29 26.41 -6.89
CA LYS A 96 6.90 26.00 -7.02
C LYS A 96 6.66 24.69 -6.28
N GLN A 97 5.73 24.75 -5.33
CA GLN A 97 5.21 23.59 -4.63
C GLN A 97 3.82 23.22 -5.16
N ILE A 98 3.57 21.94 -5.36
CA ILE A 98 2.29 21.41 -5.84
C ILE A 98 1.87 20.26 -4.92
N LYS A 99 0.70 20.40 -4.28
CA LYS A 99 0.12 19.32 -3.48
C LYS A 99 -0.35 18.18 -4.39
N ILE A 100 0.38 17.07 -4.35
CA ILE A 100 0.15 15.88 -5.20
C ILE A 100 -0.56 14.75 -4.44
N GLY A 101 -0.69 14.83 -3.11
CA GLY A 101 -1.49 13.91 -2.31
C GLY A 101 -1.96 14.54 -0.99
N ASN A 102 -3.24 14.39 -0.65
CA ASN A 102 -3.81 14.82 0.62
C ASN A 102 -3.81 13.68 1.65
N ALA A 103 -3.42 13.97 2.89
CA ALA A 103 -3.26 12.94 3.93
C ALA A 103 -4.56 12.20 4.31
N ASP A 104 -5.73 12.85 4.18
CA ASP A 104 -7.03 12.27 4.54
C ASP A 104 -7.59 11.31 3.49
N THR A 105 -6.95 11.24 2.33
CA THR A 105 -7.40 10.42 1.20
C THR A 105 -6.68 9.07 1.10
N ALA A 106 -5.86 8.73 2.10
CA ALA A 106 -5.08 7.50 2.12
C ALA A 106 -5.96 6.27 1.86
N ASN A 107 -5.60 5.48 0.86
CA ASN A 107 -6.28 4.23 0.55
C ASN A 107 -5.27 3.12 0.24
N PHE A 108 -5.48 1.95 0.81
CA PHE A 108 -4.58 0.81 0.66
C PHE A 108 -5.11 -0.16 -0.39
N PHE A 109 -4.21 -0.62 -1.25
CA PHE A 109 -4.42 -1.70 -2.19
C PHE A 109 -3.44 -2.81 -1.90
N TYR A 110 -3.93 -4.04 -1.97
CA TYR A 110 -3.11 -5.23 -1.82
C TYR A 110 -3.34 -6.13 -3.03
N ASP A 111 -2.26 -6.51 -3.70
CA ASP A 111 -2.28 -7.51 -4.75
C ASP A 111 -1.76 -8.83 -4.19
N ALA A 112 -2.67 -9.80 -4.05
CA ALA A 112 -2.34 -11.13 -3.54
C ALA A 112 -1.40 -11.94 -4.46
N ALA A 113 -1.39 -11.65 -5.77
CA ALA A 113 -0.56 -12.37 -6.72
C ALA A 113 0.91 -11.94 -6.63
N THR A 114 1.15 -10.65 -6.44
CA THR A 114 2.49 -10.06 -6.35
C THR A 114 2.94 -9.79 -4.91
N GLN A 115 2.03 -9.94 -3.95
CA GLN A 115 2.19 -9.56 -2.53
C GLN A 115 2.57 -8.09 -2.33
N LEU A 116 2.23 -7.23 -3.30
CA LEU A 116 2.53 -5.81 -3.27
C LEU A 116 1.44 -5.04 -2.53
N VAL A 117 1.87 -4.04 -1.77
CA VAL A 117 0.98 -3.14 -1.04
C VAL A 117 1.21 -1.73 -1.55
N ILE A 118 0.15 -1.08 -1.99
CA ILE A 118 0.19 0.29 -2.50
C ILE A 118 -0.68 1.17 -1.61
N VAL A 119 -0.15 2.33 -1.20
CA VAL A 119 -0.92 3.40 -0.56
C VAL A 119 -1.12 4.52 -1.57
N GLN A 120 -2.38 4.87 -1.80
CA GLN A 120 -2.78 5.95 -2.68
C GLN A 120 -3.17 7.19 -1.87
N TYR A 121 -2.80 8.38 -2.34
CA TYR A 121 -3.26 9.66 -1.83
C TYR A 121 -3.72 10.53 -3.00
N ALA A 122 -4.93 11.05 -2.96
CA ALA A 122 -5.51 11.92 -3.97
C ALA A 122 -5.40 13.41 -3.58
N SER A 123 -5.24 14.28 -4.57
CA SER A 123 -5.29 15.74 -4.44
C SER A 123 -5.90 16.34 -5.71
N GLY A 124 -7.23 16.49 -5.71
CA GLY A 124 -7.97 16.90 -6.91
C GLY A 124 -7.85 15.87 -8.03
N ARG A 125 -7.12 16.21 -9.11
CA ARG A 125 -6.83 15.29 -10.23
C ARG A 125 -5.48 14.57 -10.10
N LEU A 126 -4.66 14.97 -9.14
CA LEU A 126 -3.35 14.38 -8.89
C LEU A 126 -3.48 13.23 -7.90
N THR A 127 -2.64 12.21 -8.05
CA THR A 127 -2.70 11.01 -7.22
C THR A 127 -1.31 10.46 -6.98
N THR A 128 -0.83 10.49 -5.74
CA THR A 128 0.39 9.81 -5.33
C THR A 128 0.15 8.32 -5.08
N LEU A 129 0.96 7.42 -5.66
CA LEU A 129 1.04 6.02 -5.25
C LEU A 129 2.37 5.73 -4.55
N VAL A 130 2.29 4.96 -3.48
CA VAL A 130 3.39 4.58 -2.61
C VAL A 130 3.41 3.06 -2.54
N LEU A 131 4.40 2.43 -3.16
CA LEU A 131 4.61 0.99 -3.03
C LEU A 131 5.40 0.70 -1.75
N LEU A 132 4.82 -0.07 -0.84
CA LEU A 132 5.47 -0.55 0.36
C LEU A 132 6.20 -1.87 0.06
N ILE A 133 7.50 -1.89 0.34
CA ILE A 133 8.37 -3.06 0.30
C ILE A 133 8.81 -3.38 1.72
N CYS A 134 8.70 -4.64 2.13
CA CYS A 134 9.27 -5.11 3.38
C CYS A 134 10.74 -5.47 3.15
N ASP A 135 11.65 -4.80 3.86
CA ASP A 135 13.08 -5.09 3.81
C ASP A 135 13.60 -5.31 5.23
N HIS A 136 13.88 -6.58 5.54
CA HIS A 136 14.39 -7.00 6.85
C HIS A 136 15.84 -6.56 7.11
N SER A 137 16.56 -6.11 6.08
CA SER A 137 17.92 -5.59 6.21
C SER A 137 17.98 -4.08 6.46
N ALA A 138 16.86 -3.37 6.24
CA ALA A 138 16.80 -1.94 6.41
C ALA A 138 16.86 -1.55 7.90
N ILE A 139 17.80 -0.66 8.23
CA ILE A 139 17.97 -0.09 9.59
C ILE A 139 17.21 1.22 9.79
N ALA A 140 16.80 1.88 8.71
CA ALA A 140 16.00 3.09 8.70
C ALA A 140 15.06 3.08 7.47
N PRO A 141 13.85 3.69 7.56
CA PRO A 141 12.94 3.77 6.42
C PRO A 141 13.57 4.55 5.26
N VAL A 142 13.41 4.05 4.04
CA VAL A 142 13.95 4.68 2.82
C VAL A 142 12.80 5.07 1.90
N TYR A 143 12.88 6.29 1.36
CA TYR A 143 11.96 6.83 0.37
C TYR A 143 12.70 7.09 -0.95
N VAL A 144 12.21 6.50 -2.04
CA VAL A 144 12.76 6.72 -3.38
C VAL A 144 11.65 7.24 -4.30
N PRO A 145 11.58 8.55 -4.56
CA PRO A 145 10.66 9.10 -5.55
C PRO A 145 11.16 8.77 -6.96
N ILE A 146 10.28 8.20 -7.79
CA ILE A 146 10.60 7.93 -9.20
C ILE A 146 10.32 9.14 -10.07
N GLY A 147 9.27 9.89 -9.75
CA GLY A 147 8.87 11.07 -10.49
C GLY A 147 7.46 11.02 -11.05
N SER A 148 7.11 12.04 -11.84
CA SER A 148 5.85 12.09 -12.58
C SER A 148 5.89 11.19 -13.83
N LEU A 149 4.89 10.32 -14.00
CA LEU A 149 4.79 9.43 -15.16
C LEU A 149 4.08 10.04 -16.38
N GLY A 150 3.79 11.36 -16.36
CA GLY A 150 3.15 12.07 -17.46
C GLY A 150 1.71 11.61 -17.78
N PRO A 151 1.03 12.25 -18.75
CA PRO A 151 -0.27 11.78 -19.26
C PRO A 151 -0.04 10.64 -20.28
N GLN A 152 -0.43 9.41 -19.95
CA GLN A 152 -0.39 8.32 -20.92
C GLN A 152 -1.53 8.46 -21.96
N PRO A 153 -1.27 8.20 -23.26
CA PRO A 153 -2.29 8.35 -24.30
C PRO A 153 -3.34 7.23 -24.23
N ILE A 154 -4.57 7.65 -23.92
CA ILE A 154 -5.89 7.14 -24.35
C ILE A 154 -5.87 5.77 -25.06
N PHE A 155 -6.26 4.71 -24.34
CA PHE A 155 -7.32 3.77 -24.77
C PHE A 155 -7.88 2.98 -23.56
N CYS A 156 -9.07 3.40 -23.14
CA CYS A 156 -10.06 2.74 -22.27
C CYS A 156 -9.77 2.44 -20.77
N ARG A 157 -10.37 3.32 -19.96
CA ARG A 157 -10.99 3.14 -18.63
C ARG A 157 -10.12 3.18 -17.37
N LEU A 158 -10.24 4.36 -16.75
CA LEU A 158 -10.25 4.67 -15.31
C LEU A 158 -8.89 4.94 -14.64
N PHE A 159 -8.72 6.26 -14.42
CA PHE A 159 -7.88 6.99 -13.49
C PHE A 159 -6.47 7.42 -13.94
N ASP A 160 -6.29 8.73 -13.90
CA ASP A 160 -5.01 9.43 -13.75
C ASP A 160 -4.17 8.72 -12.68
N ILE A 161 -3.05 8.15 -13.09
CA ILE A 161 -2.08 7.49 -12.21
C ILE A 161 -0.79 8.31 -12.32
N GLN A 162 -0.43 9.04 -11.26
CA GLN A 162 0.81 9.83 -11.27
C GLN A 162 1.52 9.80 -9.94
N LEU A 163 2.34 8.77 -9.71
CA LEU A 163 3.60 8.73 -8.95
C LEU A 163 3.76 7.31 -8.41
N PHE A 164 4.91 6.67 -8.62
CA PHE A 164 5.33 5.56 -7.77
C PHE A 164 6.44 6.08 -6.89
N ALA A 165 6.23 6.07 -5.58
CA ALA A 165 7.31 6.10 -4.63
C ALA A 165 7.55 4.70 -4.12
N PHE A 166 8.80 4.24 -4.17
CA PHE A 166 9.19 3.00 -3.51
C PHE A 166 9.56 3.30 -2.06
N TRP A 167 9.01 2.48 -1.17
CA TRP A 167 9.27 2.53 0.26
C TRP A 167 9.87 1.23 0.70
N TYR A 168 10.97 1.30 1.44
CA TYR A 168 11.48 0.17 2.19
C TYR A 168 11.09 0.37 3.65
N ALA A 169 10.12 -0.42 4.13
CA ALA A 169 9.62 -0.36 5.49
C ALA A 169 10.53 -1.17 6.43
N VAL A 170 10.93 -0.53 7.53
CA VAL A 170 11.68 -1.11 8.65
C VAL A 170 10.72 -1.70 9.67
N HIS A 171 11.02 -2.94 10.09
CA HIS A 171 10.71 -3.67 11.34
C HIS A 171 9.42 -3.42 12.16
N GLU A 172 8.34 -2.82 11.66
CA GLU A 172 7.08 -2.79 12.40
C GLU A 172 5.82 -2.99 11.53
N ILE A 173 5.83 -4.04 10.71
CA ILE A 173 4.56 -4.69 10.34
C ILE A 173 4.19 -5.61 11.51
N TYR A 174 3.38 -5.10 12.45
CA TYR A 174 2.83 -5.94 13.50
C TYR A 174 1.68 -6.80 12.96
N GLU A 175 1.88 -8.12 12.90
CA GLU A 175 0.76 -9.05 12.87
C GLU A 175 0.05 -9.01 14.24
N GLU A 176 -1.04 -8.25 14.34
CA GLU A 176 -1.94 -8.35 15.49
C GLU A 176 -2.82 -9.59 15.34
N SER A 177 -2.44 -10.70 15.96
CA SER A 177 -3.36 -11.81 16.23
C SER A 177 -3.77 -11.77 17.70
N ASN A 178 -5.08 -11.64 17.97
CA ASN A 178 -5.66 -11.72 19.32
C ASN A 178 -5.03 -10.80 20.40
N GLY A 179 -4.64 -9.58 20.03
CA GLY A 179 -4.12 -8.59 20.99
C GLY A 179 -2.71 -8.89 21.51
N ILE A 180 -2.00 -9.84 20.91
CA ILE A 180 -0.60 -10.15 21.23
C ILE A 180 0.25 -9.81 20.00
N ARG A 181 1.28 -8.97 20.22
CA ARG A 181 2.27 -8.60 19.21
C ARG A 181 3.24 -9.75 19.02
N TYR A 182 3.26 -10.35 17.84
CA TYR A 182 4.31 -11.32 17.47
C TYR A 182 5.19 -10.73 16.37
N PRO A 183 6.52 -10.89 16.45
CA PRO A 183 7.39 -10.64 15.30
C PRO A 183 7.08 -11.68 14.22
N SER A 184 6.75 -11.22 13.00
CA SER A 184 6.58 -12.09 11.84
C SER A 184 7.92 -12.77 11.51
N LYS A 185 7.92 -14.10 11.45
CA LYS A 185 9.09 -14.90 11.04
C LYS A 185 9.31 -14.85 9.54
#